data_AF-A0A2M9A9Q9-F1
#
_entry.id   AF-A0A2M9A9Q9-F1
#
_cell.length_a   1.000
_cell.length_b   1.000
_cell.length_c   1.000
_cell.angle_alpha   90.00
_cell.angle_beta   90.00
_cell.angle_gamma   90.00
#
_symmetry.space_group_name_H-M   'P 1'
#
loop_
_entity.id
_entity.type
_entity.pdbx_description
1 polymer ?
#
loop_
_entity_poly.entity_id
_entity_poly.type
_entity_poly.pdbx_seq_one_letter_code
_entity_poly.pdbx_strand_id
1 'polypeptide(L)'
;MNKILCLVVCLTAFLFAEEKLPIYKTDDPSSKIIGYLTVSDEVEELTIPPKKKKVVKYVKQRNSKKKKRVVKYEELPPGPPPEYIPVKTRFAKKGYVRRADLARMKERATDLSGIYSSPTGSVILSKSPNSPGRFNIVIQNGHGRFRAAISMGNVQAMNQFGHTRFNYAEPGCVVDVDLFERKVRVAQKGCEEYNSPQNKLEGAYNDYKEYRHRAEVFNDPEFFMTFRKYVWCPEGPSSCEKIRDEDGCDVQIIWSKDSRGMIERHCGEHVHKYRPMESMIPHKQDFYKGEKPIMVKAKRTDMANEWMIWSYYPEAKRFKMVRYGMRPDAAYTEIYEP
;
A
#
# COMPACT_ATOMS: atom_id res chain seq x y z
N MET A 1 -16.86 37.90 5.01
CA MET A 1 -17.55 36.71 5.56
C MET A 1 -17.77 35.57 4.55
N ASN A 2 -18.18 35.84 3.30
CA ASN A 2 -18.51 34.76 2.34
C ASN A 2 -17.33 33.88 1.87
N LYS A 3 -16.07 34.34 1.96
CA LYS A 3 -14.89 33.56 1.55
C LYS A 3 -14.46 32.50 2.57
N ILE A 4 -14.76 32.69 3.85
CA ILE A 4 -14.45 31.73 4.92
C ILE A 4 -15.48 30.58 4.91
N LEU A 5 -16.73 30.90 4.58
CA LEU A 5 -17.81 29.92 4.48
C LEU A 5 -17.54 28.88 3.37
N CYS A 6 -17.05 29.29 2.21
CA CYS A 6 -16.68 28.36 1.13
C CYS A 6 -15.50 27.45 1.51
N LEU A 7 -14.54 27.94 2.31
CA LEU A 7 -13.39 27.13 2.73
C LEU A 7 -13.81 26.04 3.73
N VAL A 8 -14.73 26.36 4.65
CA VAL A 8 -15.29 25.42 5.62
C VAL A 8 -16.15 24.36 4.93
N VAL A 9 -16.96 24.74 3.92
CA VAL A 9 -17.79 23.80 3.16
C VAL A 9 -16.94 22.86 2.28
N CYS A 10 -15.88 23.37 1.65
CA CYS A 10 -14.94 22.53 0.89
C CYS A 10 -14.15 21.56 1.78
N LEU A 11 -13.77 21.95 3.00
CA LEU A 11 -13.10 21.04 3.94
C LEU A 11 -14.01 19.90 4.43
N THR A 12 -15.33 20.12 4.54
CA THR A 12 -16.26 19.05 4.94
C THR A 12 -16.55 18.02 3.84
N ALA A 13 -16.35 18.35 2.56
CA ALA A 13 -16.56 17.43 1.45
C ALA A 13 -15.47 16.35 1.31
N PHE A 14 -14.27 16.59 1.87
CA PHE A 14 -13.16 15.63 1.84
C PHE A 14 -13.12 14.68 3.04
N LEU A 15 -14.06 14.79 3.99
CA LEU A 15 -13.96 14.07 5.25
C LEU A 15 -14.49 12.63 5.22
N PHE A 16 -15.36 12.22 4.30
CA PHE A 16 -15.88 10.83 4.30
C PHE A 16 -16.27 10.32 2.90
N ALA A 17 -15.29 9.94 2.09
CA ALA A 17 -15.51 8.95 1.05
C ALA A 17 -15.37 7.54 1.67
N GLU A 18 -16.19 7.25 2.68
CA GLU A 18 -16.36 5.89 3.17
C GLU A 18 -17.28 5.18 2.16
N GLU A 19 -16.73 4.22 1.41
CA GLU A 19 -17.54 3.47 0.44
C GLU A 19 -18.57 2.62 1.18
N LYS A 20 -19.83 3.01 1.01
CA LYS A 20 -20.99 2.43 1.66
C LYS A 20 -21.69 1.47 0.72
N LEU A 21 -22.06 0.27 1.21
CA LEU A 21 -22.84 -0.71 0.45
C LEU A 21 -24.35 -0.39 0.59
N PRO A 22 -25.05 0.00 -0.50
CA PRO A 22 -26.49 0.25 -0.44
C PRO A 22 -27.27 -1.07 -0.34
N ILE A 23 -28.29 -1.09 0.52
CA ILE A 23 -29.27 -2.17 0.63
C ILE A 23 -30.58 -1.75 -0.02
N TYR A 24 -31.06 -2.54 -0.96
CA TYR A 24 -32.30 -2.33 -1.68
C TYR A 24 -33.45 -3.11 -1.05
N LYS A 25 -34.68 -2.61 -1.20
CA LYS A 25 -35.89 -3.29 -0.72
C LYS A 25 -36.28 -4.51 -1.55
N THR A 26 -35.95 -4.49 -2.84
CA THR A 26 -36.25 -5.55 -3.82
C THR A 26 -35.03 -5.81 -4.70
N ASP A 27 -35.06 -6.86 -5.53
CA ASP A 27 -34.02 -7.27 -6.47
C ASP A 27 -33.94 -6.39 -7.74
N ASP A 28 -34.31 -5.12 -7.64
CA ASP A 28 -34.41 -4.17 -8.75
C ASP A 28 -33.47 -2.96 -8.51
N PRO A 29 -32.62 -2.57 -9.49
CA PRO A 29 -31.76 -1.39 -9.39
C PRO A 29 -32.52 -0.07 -9.13
N SER A 30 -33.80 0.02 -9.50
CA SER A 30 -34.65 1.19 -9.24
C SER A 30 -35.30 1.19 -7.86
N SER A 31 -35.06 0.14 -7.06
CA SER A 31 -35.66 -0.03 -5.74
C SER A 31 -35.16 1.01 -4.73
N LYS A 32 -36.00 1.34 -3.76
CA LYS A 32 -35.63 2.25 -2.67
C LYS A 32 -34.53 1.64 -1.82
N ILE A 33 -33.47 2.43 -1.57
CA ILE A 33 -32.41 2.11 -0.62
C ILE A 33 -32.97 2.19 0.81
N ILE A 34 -32.87 1.09 1.56
CA ILE A 34 -33.29 0.98 2.95
C ILE A 34 -32.21 1.54 3.89
N GLY A 35 -30.94 1.37 3.52
CA GLY A 35 -29.81 1.83 4.31
C GLY A 35 -28.48 1.56 3.64
N TYR A 36 -27.42 1.96 4.32
CA TYR A 36 -26.04 1.85 3.87
C TYR A 36 -25.24 1.08 4.92
N LEU A 37 -24.54 0.03 4.48
CA LEU A 37 -23.63 -0.72 5.33
C LEU A 37 -22.21 -0.19 5.16
N THR A 38 -21.44 -0.25 6.23
CA THR A 38 -19.99 -0.09 6.23
C THR A 38 -19.31 -1.47 6.27
N VAL A 39 -18.01 -1.49 6.07
CA VAL A 39 -17.21 -2.73 6.04
C VAL A 39 -17.26 -3.51 7.38
N SER A 40 -17.57 -2.83 8.49
CA SER A 40 -17.71 -3.45 9.81
C SER A 40 -19.08 -4.08 10.07
N ASP A 41 -20.08 -3.84 9.21
CA ASP A 41 -21.42 -4.36 9.44
C ASP A 41 -21.54 -5.83 9.00
N GLU A 42 -22.21 -6.65 9.81
CA GLU A 42 -22.45 -8.06 9.52
C GLU A 42 -23.51 -8.23 8.41
N VAL A 43 -23.21 -9.10 7.42
CA VAL A 43 -24.11 -9.42 6.31
C VAL A 43 -24.18 -10.93 6.09
N GLU A 44 -25.38 -11.48 6.28
CA GLU A 44 -25.67 -12.89 6.06
C GLU A 44 -26.36 -13.06 4.69
N GLU A 45 -25.77 -13.87 3.80
CA GLU A 45 -26.40 -14.22 2.52
C GLU A 45 -27.55 -15.20 2.76
N LEU A 46 -28.74 -14.86 2.28
CA LEU A 46 -29.91 -15.73 2.36
C LEU A 46 -29.96 -16.65 1.14
N THR A 47 -30.61 -17.80 1.30
CA THR A 47 -30.85 -18.73 0.18
C THR A 47 -31.70 -18.06 -0.90
N ILE A 48 -31.26 -18.18 -2.15
CA ILE A 48 -31.99 -17.66 -3.31
C ILE A 48 -33.19 -18.61 -3.54
N PRO A 49 -34.44 -18.13 -3.43
CA PRO A 49 -35.61 -18.98 -3.63
C PRO A 49 -35.66 -19.47 -5.09
N PRO A 50 -36.05 -20.75 -5.34
CA PRO A 50 -36.13 -21.29 -6.69
C PRO A 50 -37.19 -20.55 -7.52
N LYS A 51 -36.85 -20.18 -8.76
CA LYS A 51 -37.80 -19.56 -9.68
C LYS A 51 -38.78 -20.64 -10.17
N LYS A 52 -40.07 -20.45 -9.88
CA LYS A 52 -41.15 -21.34 -10.33
C LYS A 52 -41.93 -20.70 -11.48
N LYS A 53 -42.14 -21.45 -12.57
CA LYS A 53 -42.98 -21.01 -13.69
C LYS A 53 -44.38 -21.60 -13.55
N LYS A 54 -45.41 -20.77 -13.69
CA LYS A 54 -46.81 -21.20 -13.74
C LYS A 54 -47.08 -21.84 -15.10
N VAL A 55 -47.32 -23.14 -15.12
CA VAL A 55 -47.67 -23.91 -16.31
C VAL A 55 -49.16 -24.27 -16.22
N VAL A 56 -49.92 -23.80 -17.21
CA VAL A 56 -51.36 -24.10 -17.31
C VAL A 56 -51.54 -25.25 -18.28
N LYS A 57 -51.98 -26.42 -17.78
CA LYS A 57 -52.31 -27.59 -18.60
C LYS A 57 -53.81 -27.81 -18.60
N TYR A 58 -54.39 -28.08 -19.77
CA TYR A 58 -55.81 -28.40 -19.91
C TYR A 58 -55.98 -29.92 -20.00
N VAL A 59 -56.42 -30.54 -18.91
CA VAL A 59 -56.56 -32.00 -18.81
C VAL A 59 -58.00 -32.39 -19.15
N LYS A 60 -58.15 -33.39 -20.04
CA LYS A 60 -59.47 -33.92 -20.43
C LYS A 60 -60.03 -34.75 -19.28
N GLN A 61 -61.27 -34.50 -18.87
CA GLN A 61 -61.89 -35.28 -17.81
C GLN A 61 -62.26 -36.67 -18.32
N ARG A 62 -62.04 -37.70 -17.49
CA ARG A 62 -62.14 -39.13 -17.85
C ARG A 62 -63.49 -39.49 -18.51
N ASN A 63 -64.57 -38.82 -18.12
CA ASN A 63 -65.94 -39.06 -18.62
C ASN A 63 -66.64 -37.79 -19.16
N SER A 64 -65.90 -36.77 -19.63
CA SER A 64 -66.50 -35.52 -20.13
C SER A 64 -65.73 -34.94 -21.32
N LYS A 65 -66.47 -34.35 -22.28
CA LYS A 65 -65.88 -33.60 -23.41
C LYS A 65 -65.21 -32.28 -22.97
N LYS A 66 -65.44 -31.83 -21.73
CA LYS A 66 -64.89 -30.57 -21.19
C LYS A 66 -63.46 -30.76 -20.66
N LYS A 67 -62.57 -29.80 -20.96
CA LYS A 67 -61.20 -29.77 -20.42
C LYS A 67 -61.18 -28.94 -19.12
N LYS A 68 -60.53 -29.45 -18.07
CA LYS A 68 -60.30 -28.72 -16.82
C LYS A 68 -58.94 -28.01 -16.86
N ARG A 69 -58.91 -26.74 -16.50
CA ARG A 69 -57.68 -25.96 -16.35
C ARG A 69 -56.97 -26.39 -15.08
N VAL A 70 -55.79 -26.99 -15.21
CA VAL A 70 -54.92 -27.38 -14.10
C VAL A 70 -53.70 -26.46 -14.11
N VAL A 71 -53.41 -25.84 -12.97
CA VAL A 71 -52.23 -25.00 -12.78
C VAL A 71 -51.18 -25.81 -12.04
N LYS A 72 -50.02 -26.02 -12.65
CA LYS A 72 -48.85 -26.63 -12.01
C LYS A 72 -47.72 -25.62 -11.98
N TYR A 73 -46.98 -25.56 -10.88
CA TYR A 73 -45.74 -24.79 -10.80
C TYR A 73 -44.58 -25.73 -11.08
N GLU A 74 -43.84 -25.49 -12.16
CA GLU A 74 -42.64 -26.26 -12.51
C GLU A 74 -41.40 -25.44 -12.10
N GLU A 75 -40.42 -26.10 -11.47
CA GLU A 75 -39.14 -25.48 -11.11
C GLU A 75 -38.32 -25.26 -12.38
N LEU A 76 -37.84 -24.04 -12.57
CA LEU A 76 -36.98 -23.73 -13.71
C LEU A 76 -35.57 -24.27 -13.44
N PRO A 77 -34.88 -24.77 -14.48
CA PRO A 77 -33.47 -25.12 -14.36
C PRO A 77 -32.65 -23.89 -13.90
N PRO A 78 -31.58 -24.10 -13.13
CA PRO A 78 -30.78 -23.01 -12.58
C PRO A 78 -30.21 -22.15 -13.71
N GLY A 79 -30.65 -20.90 -13.76
CA GLY A 79 -30.10 -19.88 -14.66
C GLY A 79 -28.79 -19.29 -14.11
N PRO A 80 -28.22 -18.29 -14.80
CA PRO A 80 -27.06 -17.57 -14.28
C PRO A 80 -27.36 -16.96 -12.91
N PRO A 81 -26.33 -16.85 -12.04
CA PRO A 81 -26.48 -16.27 -10.71
C PRO A 81 -27.12 -14.88 -10.78
N PRO A 82 -28.08 -14.55 -9.87
CA PRO A 82 -28.73 -13.27 -9.89
C PRO A 82 -27.76 -12.15 -9.54
N GLU A 83 -27.95 -10.98 -10.17
CA GLU A 83 -27.15 -9.78 -9.91
C GLU A 83 -27.41 -9.22 -8.51
N TYR A 84 -28.65 -9.31 -8.01
CA TYR A 84 -29.03 -8.95 -6.65
C TYR A 84 -29.30 -10.20 -5.83
N ILE A 85 -28.67 -10.29 -4.66
CA ILE A 85 -28.80 -11.43 -3.76
C ILE A 85 -29.54 -10.99 -2.49
N PRO A 86 -30.45 -11.84 -1.97
CA PRO A 86 -31.13 -11.56 -0.73
C PRO A 86 -30.13 -11.67 0.43
N VAL A 87 -30.13 -10.69 1.31
CA VAL A 87 -29.27 -10.63 2.49
C VAL A 87 -30.06 -10.24 3.72
N LYS A 88 -29.58 -10.69 4.87
CA LYS A 88 -30.03 -10.23 6.19
C LYS A 88 -28.98 -9.29 6.77
N THR A 89 -29.47 -8.14 7.26
CA THR A 89 -28.65 -7.01 7.72
C THR A 89 -29.27 -6.37 8.95
N ARG A 90 -28.57 -5.43 9.61
CA ARG A 90 -29.13 -4.66 10.74
C ARG A 90 -30.39 -3.85 10.40
N PHE A 91 -30.60 -3.50 9.13
CA PHE A 91 -31.72 -2.65 8.69
C PHE A 91 -32.96 -3.46 8.29
N ALA A 92 -32.77 -4.71 7.85
CA ALA A 92 -33.87 -5.55 7.39
C ALA A 92 -33.53 -7.04 7.51
N LYS A 93 -34.53 -7.82 7.93
CA LYS A 93 -34.48 -9.30 7.91
C LYS A 93 -34.34 -9.87 6.50
N LYS A 94 -34.76 -9.11 5.49
CA LYS A 94 -34.61 -9.44 4.07
C LYS A 94 -34.47 -8.15 3.25
N GLY A 95 -33.24 -7.82 2.88
CA GLY A 95 -32.90 -6.81 1.89
C GLY A 95 -32.21 -7.45 0.68
N TYR A 96 -31.86 -6.64 -0.29
CA TYR A 96 -31.14 -7.07 -1.49
C TYR A 96 -29.89 -6.22 -1.67
N VAL A 97 -28.78 -6.85 -2.03
CA VAL A 97 -27.54 -6.14 -2.37
C VAL A 97 -27.04 -6.65 -3.70
N ARG A 98 -26.35 -5.78 -4.44
CA ARG A 98 -25.70 -6.18 -5.67
C ARG A 98 -24.56 -7.13 -5.32
N ARG A 99 -24.52 -8.29 -5.96
CA ARG A 99 -23.55 -9.37 -5.70
C ARG A 99 -22.11 -8.89 -5.84
N ALA A 100 -21.81 -8.10 -6.87
CA ALA A 100 -20.48 -7.53 -7.10
C ALA A 100 -20.05 -6.56 -5.98
N ASP A 101 -20.99 -5.78 -5.44
CA ASP A 101 -20.70 -4.81 -4.38
C ASP A 101 -20.53 -5.52 -3.04
N LEU A 102 -21.33 -6.56 -2.76
CA LEU A 102 -21.11 -7.41 -1.59
C LEU A 102 -19.77 -8.15 -1.67
N ALA A 103 -19.40 -8.68 -2.84
CA ALA A 103 -18.11 -9.34 -3.04
C ALA A 103 -16.95 -8.38 -2.77
N ARG A 104 -17.01 -7.15 -3.30
CA ARG A 104 -16.02 -6.10 -3.02
C ARG A 104 -15.97 -5.72 -1.54
N MET A 105 -17.13 -5.59 -0.89
CA MET A 105 -17.18 -5.28 0.55
C MET A 105 -16.58 -6.42 1.40
N LYS A 106 -16.86 -7.69 1.06
CA LYS A 106 -16.27 -8.86 1.72
C LYS A 106 -14.76 -8.96 1.48
N GLU A 107 -14.31 -8.72 0.25
CA GLU A 107 -12.90 -8.66 -0.09
C GLU A 107 -12.18 -7.55 0.69
N ARG A 108 -12.81 -6.37 0.85
CA ARG A 108 -12.28 -5.29 1.69
C ARG A 108 -12.35 -5.54 3.19
N ALA A 109 -13.34 -6.28 3.66
CA ALA A 109 -13.43 -6.69 5.06
C ALA A 109 -12.27 -7.62 5.43
N THR A 110 -11.78 -8.39 4.45
CA THR A 110 -10.64 -9.30 4.59
C THR A 110 -9.31 -8.67 4.19
N ASP A 111 -9.32 -7.56 3.46
CA ASP A 111 -8.10 -6.84 3.11
C ASP A 111 -7.59 -6.00 4.28
N LEU A 112 -6.44 -6.41 4.80
CA LEU A 112 -5.72 -5.72 5.87
C LEU A 112 -4.84 -4.59 5.33
N SER A 113 -4.74 -4.44 4.01
CA SER A 113 -3.95 -3.39 3.37
C SER A 113 -4.52 -2.01 3.70
N GLY A 114 -3.63 -1.08 4.00
CA GLY A 114 -4.01 0.27 4.43
C GLY A 114 -2.91 0.99 5.17
N ILE A 115 -3.22 2.24 5.53
CA ILE A 115 -2.38 3.11 6.35
C ILE A 115 -3.04 3.19 7.72
N TYR A 116 -2.34 2.75 8.75
CA TYR A 116 -2.73 2.83 10.15
C TYR A 116 -1.92 3.97 10.76
N SER A 117 -2.58 5.03 11.19
CA SER A 117 -1.91 6.24 11.68
C SER A 117 -2.05 6.39 13.19
N SER A 118 -1.12 7.13 13.76
CA SER A 118 -1.13 7.64 15.12
C SER A 118 -0.66 9.11 15.09
N PRO A 119 -0.73 9.85 16.21
CA PRO A 119 -0.14 11.19 16.29
C PRO A 119 1.38 11.21 16.06
N THR A 120 2.07 10.08 16.29
CA THR A 120 3.53 9.99 16.22
C THR A 120 4.04 9.38 14.91
N GLY A 121 3.16 8.78 14.10
CA GLY A 121 3.57 8.17 12.84
C GLY A 121 2.52 7.27 12.18
N SER A 122 2.99 6.33 11.37
CA SER A 122 2.13 5.44 10.61
C SER A 122 2.75 4.07 10.34
N VAL A 123 1.89 3.05 10.26
CA VAL A 123 2.17 1.73 9.71
C VAL A 123 1.42 1.55 8.40
N ILE A 124 2.12 1.19 7.34
CA ILE A 124 1.55 0.91 6.03
C ILE A 124 1.63 -0.61 5.82
N LEU A 125 0.48 -1.25 5.67
CA LEU A 125 0.36 -2.65 5.28
C LEU A 125 -0.04 -2.71 3.81
N SER A 126 0.70 -3.47 3.01
CA SER A 126 0.31 -3.79 1.63
C SER A 126 0.48 -5.27 1.37
N LYS A 127 -0.48 -5.90 0.68
CA LYS A 127 -0.32 -7.28 0.22
C LYS A 127 0.90 -7.40 -0.68
N SER A 128 1.67 -8.46 -0.50
CA SER A 128 2.77 -8.76 -1.40
C SER A 128 2.21 -9.07 -2.80
N PRO A 129 2.69 -8.41 -3.87
CA PRO A 129 2.16 -8.62 -5.22
C PRO A 129 2.35 -10.05 -5.73
N ASN A 130 3.35 -10.76 -5.21
CA ASN A 130 3.76 -12.07 -5.70
C ASN A 130 3.52 -13.21 -4.70
N SER A 131 2.90 -12.95 -3.54
CA SER A 131 2.78 -13.95 -2.47
C SER A 131 1.49 -13.79 -1.67
N PRO A 132 0.47 -14.62 -1.94
CA PRO A 132 -0.77 -14.66 -1.14
C PRO A 132 -0.48 -14.91 0.34
N GLY A 133 -1.12 -14.14 1.23
CA GLY A 133 -0.94 -14.27 2.68
C GLY A 133 0.34 -13.63 3.25
N ARG A 134 1.15 -12.99 2.40
CA ARG A 134 2.31 -12.20 2.84
C ARG A 134 2.06 -10.70 2.62
N PHE A 135 2.65 -9.90 3.48
CA PHE A 135 2.49 -8.45 3.49
C PHE A 135 3.85 -7.77 3.49
N ASN A 136 3.93 -6.63 2.81
CA ASN A 136 4.96 -5.65 3.02
C ASN A 136 4.46 -4.67 4.08
N ILE A 137 5.28 -4.46 5.10
CA ILE A 137 4.97 -3.64 6.27
C ILE A 137 6.00 -2.52 6.35
N VAL A 138 5.54 -1.28 6.37
CA VAL A 138 6.40 -0.10 6.53
C VAL A 138 5.97 0.62 7.80
N ILE A 139 6.91 0.89 8.69
CA ILE A 139 6.68 1.66 9.92
C ILE A 139 7.48 2.95 9.81
N GLN A 140 6.84 4.08 10.07
CA GLN A 140 7.45 5.41 9.99
C GLN A 140 6.91 6.31 11.11
N ASN A 141 7.76 6.61 12.09
CA ASN A 141 7.45 7.47 13.23
C ASN A 141 8.36 8.70 13.23
N GLY A 142 7.77 9.89 13.29
CA GLY A 142 8.47 11.17 13.16
C GLY A 142 8.75 11.61 11.72
N HIS A 143 9.50 12.70 11.58
CA HIS A 143 9.73 13.39 10.30
C HIS A 143 11.22 13.59 9.98
N GLY A 144 11.55 13.61 8.69
CA GLY A 144 12.88 13.91 8.17
C GLY A 144 13.97 12.97 8.73
N ARG A 145 15.12 13.56 9.08
CA ARG A 145 16.31 12.83 9.58
C ARG A 145 16.14 12.18 10.95
N PHE A 146 15.15 12.60 11.75
CA PHE A 146 14.89 12.05 13.09
C PHE A 146 13.73 11.05 13.08
N ARG A 147 13.49 10.40 11.93
CA ARG A 147 12.42 9.43 11.76
C ARG A 147 12.88 8.04 12.18
N ALA A 148 12.15 7.44 13.11
CA ALA A 148 12.21 5.99 13.32
C ALA A 148 11.51 5.31 12.15
N ALA A 149 12.21 4.45 11.41
CA ALA A 149 11.59 3.78 10.27
C ALA A 149 12.23 2.44 9.95
N ILE A 150 11.39 1.47 9.60
CA ILE A 150 11.77 0.15 9.09
C ILE A 150 10.80 -0.28 7.98
N SER A 151 11.32 -0.97 6.97
CA SER A 151 10.53 -1.64 5.94
C SER A 151 10.77 -3.14 6.05
N MET A 152 9.69 -3.92 6.02
CA MET A 152 9.72 -5.36 6.16
C MET A 152 8.95 -5.96 4.99
N GLY A 153 9.68 -6.60 4.08
CA GLY A 153 9.10 -7.21 2.88
C GLY A 153 8.66 -8.65 3.12
N ASN A 154 7.58 -9.08 2.46
CA ASN A 154 7.12 -10.47 2.44
C ASN A 154 6.92 -11.13 3.82
N VAL A 155 6.45 -10.37 4.80
CA VAL A 155 6.19 -10.89 6.15
C VAL A 155 4.92 -11.74 6.15
N GLN A 156 5.00 -12.93 6.74
CA GLN A 156 3.88 -13.87 6.79
C GLN A 156 2.82 -13.38 7.78
N ALA A 157 1.57 -13.30 7.34
CA ALA A 157 0.43 -13.13 8.24
C ALA A 157 0.14 -14.45 8.96
N MET A 158 0.05 -14.39 10.30
CA MET A 158 -0.30 -15.52 11.16
C MET A 158 -1.57 -15.18 11.96
N ASN A 159 -2.57 -16.06 11.95
CA ASN A 159 -3.73 -15.89 12.82
C ASN A 159 -3.43 -16.50 14.20
N GLN A 160 -3.48 -15.70 15.25
CA GLN A 160 -3.30 -16.13 16.63
C GLN A 160 -4.37 -15.49 17.51
N PHE A 161 -5.20 -16.31 18.16
CA PHE A 161 -6.25 -15.86 19.09
C PHE A 161 -7.23 -14.83 18.48
N GLY A 162 -7.51 -14.92 17.17
CA GLY A 162 -8.39 -13.97 16.47
C GLY A 162 -7.70 -12.66 16.05
N HIS A 163 -6.42 -12.51 16.34
CA HIS A 163 -5.58 -11.42 15.87
C HIS A 163 -4.78 -11.85 14.65
N THR A 164 -4.50 -10.91 13.74
CA THR A 164 -3.51 -11.14 12.68
C THR A 164 -2.17 -10.60 13.14
N ARG A 165 -1.18 -11.47 13.25
CA ARG A 165 0.17 -11.14 13.70
C ARG A 165 1.19 -11.28 12.61
N PHE A 166 2.17 -10.40 12.65
CA PHE A 166 3.35 -10.41 11.81
C PHE A 166 4.58 -10.35 12.72
N ASN A 167 5.53 -11.24 12.50
CA ASN A 167 6.80 -11.23 13.20
C ASN A 167 7.92 -11.06 12.17
N TYR A 168 8.78 -10.09 12.42
CA TYR A 168 9.98 -9.85 11.62
C TYR A 168 11.19 -9.82 12.55
N ALA A 169 12.26 -10.48 12.12
CA ALA A 169 13.50 -10.52 12.88
C ALA A 169 14.70 -10.39 11.94
N GLU A 170 15.63 -9.55 12.33
CA GLU A 170 16.96 -9.41 11.73
C GLU A 170 17.99 -9.20 12.85
N PRO A 171 19.31 -9.29 12.58
CA PRO A 171 20.33 -9.17 13.62
C PRO A 171 20.23 -7.87 14.44
N GLY A 172 19.84 -8.01 15.71
CA GLY A 172 19.71 -6.89 16.65
C GLY A 172 18.38 -6.14 16.61
N CYS A 173 17.39 -6.59 15.82
CA CYS A 173 16.06 -6.00 15.78
C CYS A 173 14.97 -7.05 15.54
N VAL A 174 13.98 -7.10 16.42
CA VAL A 174 12.77 -7.90 16.29
C VAL A 174 11.57 -6.97 16.39
N VAL A 175 10.64 -7.09 15.45
CA VAL A 175 9.42 -6.30 15.37
C VAL A 175 8.23 -7.25 15.33
N ASP A 176 7.33 -7.09 16.29
CA ASP A 176 6.05 -7.79 16.36
C ASP A 176 4.92 -6.81 16.06
N VAL A 177 4.12 -7.12 15.04
CA VAL A 177 2.96 -6.32 14.65
C VAL A 177 1.70 -7.13 14.91
N ASP A 178 0.83 -6.62 15.75
CA ASP A 178 -0.45 -7.20 16.12
C ASP A 178 -1.59 -6.36 15.54
N LEU A 179 -2.41 -6.96 14.69
CA LEU A 179 -3.57 -6.33 14.06
C LEU A 179 -4.85 -6.96 14.58
N PHE A 180 -5.70 -6.12 15.16
CA PHE A 180 -7.03 -6.51 15.64
C PHE A 180 -8.00 -5.35 15.48
N GLU A 181 -9.20 -5.63 14.93
CA GLU A 181 -10.25 -4.60 14.71
C GLU A 181 -9.75 -3.34 13.99
N ARG A 182 -8.90 -3.50 12.97
CA ARG A 182 -8.26 -2.39 12.22
C ARG A 182 -7.41 -1.44 13.09
N LYS A 183 -6.99 -1.90 14.26
CA LYS A 183 -5.99 -1.24 15.09
C LYS A 183 -4.71 -2.04 15.00
N VAL A 184 -3.60 -1.34 14.83
CA VAL A 184 -2.27 -1.95 14.77
C VAL A 184 -1.51 -1.59 16.03
N ARG A 185 -0.89 -2.58 16.66
CA ARG A 185 0.07 -2.41 17.74
C ARG A 185 1.40 -2.95 17.27
N VAL A 186 2.45 -2.16 17.48
CA VAL A 186 3.82 -2.55 17.16
C VAL A 186 4.59 -2.63 18.46
N ALA A 187 5.20 -3.78 18.70
CA ALA A 187 6.22 -3.96 19.72
C ALA A 187 7.57 -4.16 19.04
N GLN A 188 8.63 -3.65 19.68
CA GLN A 188 10.00 -3.85 19.20
C GLN A 188 10.86 -4.44 20.32
N LYS A 189 11.84 -5.25 19.95
CA LYS A 189 12.89 -5.75 20.84
C LYS A 189 14.24 -5.65 20.13
N GLY A 190 15.17 -4.92 20.72
CA GLY A 190 16.30 -4.39 19.95
C GLY A 190 15.80 -3.24 19.05
N CYS A 191 16.45 -2.99 17.92
CA CYS A 191 16.11 -1.92 16.96
C CYS A 191 16.60 -0.51 17.31
N GLU A 192 17.59 -0.34 18.19
CA GLU A 192 18.15 1.01 18.49
C GLU A 192 18.69 1.71 17.23
N GLU A 193 19.21 0.95 16.28
CA GLU A 193 19.70 1.43 14.99
C GLU A 193 18.59 1.99 14.08
N TYR A 194 17.34 1.56 14.28
CA TYR A 194 16.17 2.06 13.54
C TYR A 194 15.41 3.15 14.28
N ASN A 195 15.64 3.26 15.59
CA ASN A 195 15.11 4.32 16.42
C ASN A 195 15.82 5.65 16.13
N SER A 196 15.20 6.72 16.60
CA SER A 196 15.81 8.04 16.71
C SER A 196 15.73 8.50 18.17
N PRO A 197 16.48 9.53 18.60
CA PRO A 197 16.43 10.00 19.98
C PRO A 197 15.02 10.36 20.47
N GLN A 198 14.14 10.81 19.58
CA GLN A 198 12.77 11.23 19.93
C GLN A 198 11.67 10.23 19.52
N ASN A 199 11.96 9.28 18.62
CA ASN A 199 10.94 8.39 18.06
C ASN A 199 11.45 6.94 18.01
N LYS A 200 10.60 5.99 18.42
CA LYS A 200 10.83 4.55 18.31
C LYS A 200 9.91 3.93 17.26
N LEU A 201 10.12 2.67 16.85
CA LEU A 201 9.19 1.95 15.98
C LEU A 201 7.92 1.49 16.72
N GLU A 202 8.04 1.18 18.01
CA GLU A 202 6.92 0.75 18.85
C GLU A 202 5.81 1.83 18.96
N GLY A 203 4.56 1.38 19.03
CA GLY A 203 3.42 2.28 19.12
C GLY A 203 2.07 1.62 18.84
N ALA A 204 1.01 2.40 19.02
CA ALA A 204 -0.36 2.02 18.69
C ALA A 204 -0.92 2.95 17.61
N TYR A 205 -1.49 2.36 16.56
CA TYR A 205 -1.97 3.03 15.36
C TYR A 205 -3.43 2.65 15.15
N ASN A 206 -4.32 3.53 15.61
CA ASN A 206 -5.75 3.24 15.71
C ASN A 206 -6.55 3.83 14.54
N ASP A 207 -5.95 4.72 13.76
CA ASP A 207 -6.63 5.44 12.68
C ASP A 207 -6.37 4.76 11.35
N TYR A 208 -7.31 3.92 10.90
CA TYR A 208 -7.22 3.26 9.60
C TYR A 208 -7.67 4.18 8.46
N LYS A 209 -6.88 4.21 7.39
CA LYS A 209 -7.23 4.76 6.09
C LYS A 209 -6.88 3.77 4.99
N GLU A 210 -7.78 3.61 4.03
CA GLU A 210 -7.49 2.80 2.84
C GLU A 210 -6.28 3.37 2.09
N TYR A 211 -5.38 2.48 1.65
CA TYR A 211 -4.18 2.89 0.94
C TYR A 211 -4.55 3.48 -0.42
N ARG A 212 -4.48 4.81 -0.55
CA ARG A 212 -4.48 5.48 -1.85
C ARG A 212 -3.04 5.81 -2.18
N HIS A 213 -2.53 5.29 -3.29
CA HIS A 213 -1.24 5.70 -3.83
C HIS A 213 -1.21 7.23 -3.91
N ARG A 214 -0.42 7.86 -3.03
CA ARG A 214 -0.09 9.28 -3.12
C ARG A 214 1.31 9.39 -3.70
N ALA A 215 1.49 10.35 -4.59
CA ALA A 215 2.82 10.76 -5.00
C ALA A 215 3.57 11.25 -3.75
N GLU A 216 4.76 10.71 -3.52
CA GLU A 216 5.61 11.14 -2.42
C GLU A 216 6.11 12.56 -2.68
N VAL A 217 6.16 13.37 -1.61
CA VAL A 217 6.73 14.71 -1.64
C VAL A 217 8.03 14.68 -0.89
N PHE A 218 9.13 14.95 -1.60
CA PHE A 218 10.47 15.04 -1.04
C PHE A 218 10.70 16.47 -0.56
N ASN A 219 11.11 16.63 0.70
CA ASN A 219 11.39 17.91 1.36
C ASN A 219 12.70 17.83 2.16
N ASP A 220 13.74 17.22 1.58
CA ASP A 220 15.04 17.08 2.23
C ASP A 220 15.90 18.35 2.00
N PRO A 221 16.78 18.72 2.95
CA PRO A 221 17.67 19.86 2.76
C PRO A 221 18.62 19.63 1.57
N GLU A 222 18.94 20.71 0.87
CA GLU A 222 19.92 20.67 -0.23
C GLU A 222 21.34 20.53 0.33
N PHE A 223 22.14 19.64 -0.25
CA PHE A 223 23.56 19.49 0.09
C PHE A 223 24.41 19.41 -1.17
N PHE A 224 25.61 19.97 -1.11
CA PHE A 224 26.57 19.93 -2.21
C PHE A 224 27.93 19.45 -1.72
N MET A 225 28.58 18.56 -2.49
CA MET A 225 29.93 18.08 -2.21
C MET A 225 30.71 17.79 -3.50
N THR A 226 32.03 17.92 -3.45
CA THR A 226 32.93 17.67 -4.58
C THR A 226 33.97 16.62 -4.21
N PHE A 227 34.21 15.67 -5.12
CA PHE A 227 35.07 14.51 -4.92
C PHE A 227 36.08 14.39 -6.07
N ARG A 228 37.37 14.35 -5.73
CA ARG A 228 38.46 14.22 -6.73
C ARG A 228 38.61 12.82 -7.30
N LYS A 229 38.29 11.83 -6.49
CA LYS A 229 38.29 10.40 -6.79
C LYS A 229 37.10 9.77 -6.10
N TYR A 230 36.61 8.68 -6.65
CA TYR A 230 35.54 7.91 -6.06
C TYR A 230 35.79 6.43 -6.31
N VAL A 231 35.13 5.57 -5.54
CA VAL A 231 35.24 4.12 -5.70
C VAL A 231 34.18 3.68 -6.70
N TRP A 232 34.61 3.06 -7.78
CA TRP A 232 33.75 2.49 -8.83
C TRP A 232 33.85 0.97 -8.79
N CYS A 233 32.70 0.29 -8.75
CA CYS A 233 32.63 -1.17 -8.71
C CYS A 233 31.75 -1.65 -9.88
N PRO A 234 32.32 -2.05 -11.04
CA PRO A 234 31.58 -2.38 -12.25
C PRO A 234 30.83 -3.71 -12.17
N GLU A 235 31.31 -4.66 -11.38
CA GLU A 235 30.80 -6.04 -11.29
C GLU A 235 30.46 -6.44 -9.84
N GLY A 236 30.33 -5.45 -8.94
CA GLY A 236 30.03 -5.66 -7.52
C GLY A 236 31.24 -5.50 -6.58
N PRO A 237 31.10 -5.86 -5.29
CA PRO A 237 32.03 -5.44 -4.23
C PRO A 237 33.49 -5.87 -4.40
N SER A 238 33.76 -6.95 -5.13
CA SER A 238 35.11 -7.46 -5.39
C SER A 238 35.84 -6.74 -6.54
N SER A 239 35.14 -5.93 -7.32
CA SER A 239 35.66 -5.23 -8.51
C SER A 239 35.95 -3.74 -8.26
N CYS A 240 35.93 -3.32 -7.00
CA CYS A 240 35.98 -1.91 -6.65
C CYS A 240 37.37 -1.29 -6.83
N GLU A 241 37.45 -0.21 -7.60
CA GLU A 241 38.67 0.55 -7.85
C GLU A 241 38.48 2.04 -7.54
N LYS A 242 39.52 2.71 -7.01
CA LYS A 242 39.51 4.17 -6.83
C LYS A 242 39.91 4.85 -8.14
N ILE A 243 38.93 5.41 -8.83
CA ILE A 243 39.12 6.04 -10.13
C ILE A 243 38.91 7.56 -10.07
N ARG A 244 39.39 8.26 -11.11
CA ARG A 244 38.84 9.57 -11.50
C ARG A 244 37.76 9.32 -12.54
N ASP A 245 36.84 10.27 -12.67
CA ASP A 245 35.82 10.18 -13.71
C ASP A 245 36.48 10.18 -15.10
N GLU A 246 35.77 9.67 -16.12
CA GLU A 246 36.31 9.45 -17.48
C GLU A 246 36.92 10.73 -18.09
N ASP A 247 36.39 11.90 -17.72
CA ASP A 247 36.87 13.22 -18.19
C ASP A 247 38.00 13.82 -17.32
N GLY A 248 38.50 13.11 -16.31
CA GLY A 248 39.53 13.61 -15.40
C GLY A 248 39.09 14.77 -14.49
N CYS A 249 37.79 15.04 -14.44
CA CYS A 249 37.15 16.09 -13.66
C CYS A 249 37.06 15.73 -12.16
N ASP A 250 36.77 16.72 -11.32
CA ASP A 250 36.28 16.48 -9.96
C ASP A 250 34.75 16.36 -10.01
N VAL A 251 34.19 15.29 -9.43
CA VAL A 251 32.75 15.00 -9.45
C VAL A 251 32.05 15.81 -8.37
N GLN A 252 31.06 16.62 -8.75
CA GLN A 252 30.21 17.35 -7.82
C GLN A 252 28.83 16.69 -7.71
N ILE A 253 28.37 16.44 -6.49
CA ILE A 253 27.05 15.89 -6.19
C ILE A 253 26.22 16.97 -5.50
N ILE A 254 25.05 17.24 -6.06
CA ILE A 254 24.00 18.07 -5.46
C ILE A 254 22.86 17.14 -5.06
N TRP A 255 22.61 17.02 -3.77
CA TRP A 255 21.53 16.25 -3.18
C TRP A 255 20.31 17.12 -2.90
N SER A 256 19.11 16.63 -3.21
CA SER A 256 17.83 17.31 -2.96
C SER A 256 17.82 18.78 -3.39
N LYS A 257 18.17 19.03 -4.66
CA LYS A 257 18.14 20.36 -5.28
C LYS A 257 16.76 21.01 -5.11
N ASP A 258 16.76 22.27 -4.73
CA ASP A 258 15.58 23.08 -4.37
C ASP A 258 14.71 22.45 -3.26
N SER A 259 15.29 21.56 -2.45
CA SER A 259 14.60 20.74 -1.46
C SER A 259 13.49 19.86 -2.03
N ARG A 260 13.61 19.41 -3.29
CA ARG A 260 12.61 18.58 -3.98
C ARG A 260 13.07 17.15 -4.24
N GLY A 261 14.12 16.69 -3.56
CA GLY A 261 14.69 15.35 -3.72
C GLY A 261 15.43 15.12 -5.06
N MET A 262 15.54 16.15 -5.91
CA MET A 262 16.27 16.07 -7.18
C MET A 262 17.77 15.92 -6.92
N ILE A 263 18.43 14.96 -7.56
CA ILE A 263 19.88 14.75 -7.40
C ILE A 263 20.56 15.09 -8.72
N GLU A 264 21.68 15.82 -8.66
CA GLU A 264 22.52 16.10 -9.83
C GLU A 264 23.96 15.65 -9.56
N ARG A 265 24.57 14.99 -10.54
CA ARG A 265 25.99 14.62 -10.56
C ARG A 265 26.65 15.35 -11.72
N HIS A 266 27.60 16.22 -11.40
CA HIS A 266 28.31 17.08 -12.34
C HIS A 266 29.76 16.62 -12.49
N CYS A 267 30.24 16.58 -13.72
CA CYS A 267 31.64 16.34 -14.07
C CYS A 267 32.00 17.23 -15.27
N GLY A 268 32.68 18.35 -15.02
CA GLY A 268 32.91 19.35 -16.07
C GLY A 268 31.59 19.87 -16.64
N GLU A 269 31.37 19.70 -17.95
CA GLU A 269 30.12 20.08 -18.63
C GLU A 269 29.03 18.99 -18.55
N HIS A 270 29.38 17.78 -18.13
CA HIS A 270 28.46 16.66 -18.06
C HIS A 270 27.63 16.72 -16.77
N VAL A 271 26.31 16.82 -16.93
CA VAL A 271 25.35 16.88 -15.81
C VAL A 271 24.35 15.73 -15.91
N HIS A 272 24.49 14.76 -15.02
CA HIS A 272 23.50 13.69 -14.86
C HIS A 272 22.45 14.11 -13.84
N LYS A 273 21.18 14.03 -14.25
CA LYS A 273 20.02 14.42 -13.45
C LYS A 273 19.22 13.18 -13.05
N TYR A 274 18.95 13.02 -11.76
CA TYR A 274 18.19 11.90 -11.20
C TYR A 274 16.92 12.40 -10.52
N ARG A 275 15.77 12.08 -11.12
CA ARG A 275 14.45 12.44 -10.61
C ARG A 275 14.04 11.48 -9.49
N PRO A 276 13.69 11.96 -8.29
CA PRO A 276 13.28 11.09 -7.19
C PRO A 276 11.91 10.50 -7.51
N MET A 277 11.74 9.23 -7.16
CA MET A 277 10.53 8.47 -7.44
C MET A 277 9.92 7.93 -6.15
N GLU A 278 10.75 7.44 -5.24
CA GLU A 278 10.32 6.86 -3.96
C GLU A 278 11.44 6.98 -2.93
N SER A 279 11.12 7.36 -1.69
CA SER A 279 12.05 7.22 -0.56
C SER A 279 12.14 5.75 -0.18
N MET A 280 13.36 5.25 -0.06
CA MET A 280 13.61 3.90 0.42
C MET A 280 13.93 3.95 1.91
N ILE A 281 13.42 2.97 2.65
CA ILE A 281 13.82 2.79 4.04
C ILE A 281 15.02 1.85 4.05
N PRO A 282 16.17 2.28 4.59
CA PRO A 282 17.39 1.45 4.61
C PRO A 282 17.24 0.24 5.53
N HIS A 283 17.89 -0.86 5.16
CA HIS A 283 18.12 -2.01 6.03
C HIS A 283 19.49 -1.92 6.70
N LYS A 284 19.73 -2.71 7.74
CA LYS A 284 21.00 -2.73 8.49
C LYS A 284 22.24 -2.90 7.61
N GLN A 285 22.14 -3.71 6.56
CA GLN A 285 23.23 -3.92 5.59
C GLN A 285 23.59 -2.65 4.78
N ASP A 286 22.69 -1.66 4.72
CA ASP A 286 22.92 -0.39 4.04
C ASP A 286 23.63 0.63 4.93
N PHE A 287 23.78 0.35 6.24
CA PHE A 287 24.37 1.28 7.18
C PHE A 287 25.88 1.35 6.97
N TYR A 288 26.45 2.54 7.20
CA TYR A 288 27.89 2.76 7.08
C TYR A 288 28.45 3.14 8.43
N LYS A 289 29.26 2.25 9.02
CA LYS A 289 29.85 2.45 10.37
C LYS A 289 28.80 2.81 11.44
N GLY A 290 27.61 2.22 11.33
CA GLY A 290 26.48 2.48 12.23
C GLY A 290 25.59 3.66 11.83
N GLU A 291 25.98 4.46 10.84
CA GLU A 291 25.15 5.55 10.33
C GLU A 291 24.07 5.05 9.36
N LYS A 292 22.83 5.46 9.62
CA LYS A 292 21.66 5.19 8.77
C LYS A 292 21.61 6.18 7.60
N PRO A 293 21.59 5.72 6.33
CA PRO A 293 21.49 6.63 5.20
C PRO A 293 20.08 7.17 4.96
N ILE A 294 20.00 8.30 4.29
CA ILE A 294 18.80 8.76 3.58
C ILE A 294 18.85 8.11 2.19
N MET A 295 17.88 7.24 1.87
CA MET A 295 17.86 6.50 0.62
C MET A 295 16.71 6.95 -0.29
N VAL A 296 17.02 7.17 -1.56
CA VAL A 296 16.05 7.57 -2.59
C VAL A 296 16.23 6.69 -3.81
N LYS A 297 15.13 6.09 -4.25
CA LYS A 297 15.03 5.49 -5.58
C LYS A 297 14.74 6.61 -6.57
N ALA A 298 15.66 6.81 -7.50
CA ALA A 298 15.58 7.83 -8.52
C ALA A 298 15.69 7.23 -9.92
N LYS A 299 15.19 7.97 -10.92
CA LYS A 299 15.35 7.63 -12.33
C LYS A 299 16.24 8.68 -12.98
N ARG A 300 17.28 8.23 -13.69
CA ARG A 300 18.13 9.13 -14.47
C ARG A 300 17.34 9.66 -15.68
N THR A 301 17.35 10.96 -15.92
CA THR A 301 16.40 11.60 -16.86
C THR A 301 16.71 11.34 -18.33
N ASP A 302 17.95 11.04 -18.65
CA ASP A 302 18.50 10.76 -19.99
C ASP A 302 18.55 9.26 -20.34
N MET A 303 18.23 8.36 -19.38
CA MET A 303 18.23 6.91 -19.59
C MET A 303 16.82 6.31 -19.44
N ALA A 304 16.45 5.43 -20.37
CA ALA A 304 15.21 4.68 -20.30
C ALA A 304 15.39 3.40 -19.47
N ASN A 305 14.40 3.08 -18.62
CA ASN A 305 14.28 1.79 -17.91
C ASN A 305 15.36 1.44 -16.87
N GLU A 306 16.04 2.44 -16.32
CA GLU A 306 17.05 2.22 -15.26
C GLU A 306 16.71 2.98 -14.00
N TRP A 307 16.89 2.30 -12.86
CA TRP A 307 16.70 2.87 -11.55
C TRP A 307 18.05 3.03 -10.87
N MET A 308 18.19 4.13 -10.14
CA MET A 308 19.36 4.40 -9.32
C MET A 308 18.89 4.47 -7.88
N ILE A 309 19.56 3.74 -7.00
CA ILE A 309 19.37 3.84 -5.56
C ILE A 309 20.49 4.72 -5.05
N TRP A 310 20.12 5.90 -4.59
CA TRP A 310 21.02 6.88 -4.01
C TRP A 310 20.91 6.82 -2.48
N SER A 311 22.04 6.68 -1.80
CA SER A 311 22.16 6.70 -0.35
C SER A 311 23.08 7.85 0.07
N TYR A 312 22.56 8.78 0.87
CA TYR A 312 23.33 9.85 1.48
C TYR A 312 23.53 9.59 2.97
N TYR A 313 24.78 9.73 3.42
CA TYR A 313 25.22 9.57 4.81
C TYR A 313 25.71 10.95 5.31
N PRO A 314 24.85 11.74 5.97
CA PRO A 314 25.16 13.09 6.39
C PRO A 314 26.40 13.26 7.29
N GLU A 315 26.61 12.35 8.26
CA GLU A 315 27.71 12.43 9.23
C GLU A 315 29.03 12.02 8.59
N ALA A 316 29.05 10.91 7.85
CA ALA A 316 30.20 10.46 7.09
C ALA A 316 30.50 11.32 5.84
N LYS A 317 29.60 12.25 5.48
CA LYS A 317 29.68 13.07 4.25
C LYS A 317 29.90 12.21 3.01
N ARG A 318 29.18 11.09 2.95
CA ARG A 318 29.36 10.03 1.97
C ARG A 318 28.12 9.90 1.10
N PHE A 319 28.33 9.63 -0.19
CA PHE A 319 27.26 9.20 -1.09
C PHE A 319 27.57 7.80 -1.63
N LYS A 320 26.53 6.99 -1.79
CA LYS A 320 26.60 5.72 -2.50
C LYS A 320 25.48 5.71 -3.53
N MET A 321 25.80 5.41 -4.78
CA MET A 321 24.83 5.20 -5.84
C MET A 321 24.97 3.77 -6.34
N VAL A 322 23.85 3.06 -6.41
CA VAL A 322 23.77 1.70 -6.98
C VAL A 322 22.84 1.74 -8.17
N ARG A 323 23.30 1.24 -9.32
CA ARG A 323 22.45 1.00 -10.47
C ARG A 323 21.63 -0.27 -10.27
N TYR A 324 20.32 -0.13 -10.36
CA TYR A 324 19.34 -1.20 -10.21
C TYR A 324 18.51 -1.30 -11.50
N GLY A 325 18.75 -2.34 -12.30
CA GLY A 325 18.11 -2.53 -13.60
C GLY A 325 17.80 -3.99 -13.91
N MET A 326 17.00 -4.23 -14.95
CA MET A 326 16.62 -5.59 -15.38
C MET A 326 17.77 -6.37 -16.06
N ARG A 327 18.91 -5.72 -16.29
CA ARG A 327 20.10 -6.26 -16.95
C ARG A 327 21.19 -6.56 -15.89
N PRO A 328 21.43 -7.83 -15.54
CA PRO A 328 22.41 -8.22 -14.53
C PRO A 328 23.85 -7.84 -14.89
N ASP A 329 24.14 -7.75 -16.19
CA ASP A 329 25.42 -7.38 -16.82
C ASP A 329 25.79 -5.90 -16.66
N ALA A 330 24.91 -5.11 -16.05
CA ALA A 330 25.01 -3.65 -16.04
C ALA A 330 24.99 -3.06 -14.61
N ALA A 331 24.98 -3.89 -13.57
CA ALA A 331 24.92 -3.42 -12.19
C ALA A 331 26.28 -2.89 -11.73
N TYR A 332 26.39 -1.57 -11.55
CA TYR A 332 27.58 -0.94 -10.96
C TYR A 332 27.23 -0.15 -9.70
N THR A 333 28.26 0.08 -8.88
CA THR A 333 28.17 0.90 -7.67
C THR A 333 29.24 1.99 -7.71
N GLU A 334 28.82 3.21 -7.38
CA GLU A 334 29.72 4.35 -7.14
C GLU A 334 29.66 4.74 -5.67
N ILE A 335 30.81 4.96 -5.04
CA ILE A 335 30.90 5.40 -3.65
C ILE A 335 31.81 6.64 -3.61
N TYR A 336 31.23 7.72 -3.09
CA TYR A 336 31.85 9.03 -2.95
C TYR A 336 32.12 9.28 -1.48
N GLU A 337 33.40 9.37 -1.13
CA GLU A 337 33.87 9.55 0.25
C GLU A 337 34.96 10.64 0.26
N PRO A 338 35.03 11.48 1.31
CA PRO A 338 36.04 12.53 1.45
C PRO A 338 37.49 12.04 1.40
#